data_AF-A0A2G9UFN0-F1
#
_entry.id   AF-A0A2G9UFN0-F1
#
_cell.length_a   1.000
_cell.length_b   1.000
_cell.length_c   1.000
_cell.angle_alpha   90.00
_cell.angle_beta   90.00
_cell.angle_gamma   90.00
#
_symmetry.space_group_name_H-M   'P 1'
#
loop_
_entity.id
_entity.type
_entity.pdbx_description
1 polymer ?
#
loop_
_entity_poly.entity_id
_entity_poly.type
_entity_poly.pdbx_seq_one_letter_code
_entity_poly.pdbx_strand_id
1 'polypeptide(L)' 'MCQFEKVHRARSKWKFQLKDGIMHIDNKDYCFQKCSGEAEW' A
#
# COMPACT_ATOMS: atom_id res chain seq x y z
N MET A 1 -8.70 1.17 3.42
CA MET A 1 -8.72 2.51 2.76
C MET A 1 -7.40 3.22 3.05
N CYS A 2 -6.78 3.88 2.07
CA CYS A 2 -5.57 4.69 2.29
C CYS A 2 -5.42 5.76 1.19
N GLN A 3 -4.43 6.64 1.34
CA GLN A 3 -3.98 7.57 0.31
C GLN A 3 -2.62 7.13 -0.26
N PHE A 4 -2.23 7.65 -1.42
CA PHE A 4 -0.92 7.37 -2.03
C PHE A 4 -0.01 8.60 -2.00
N GLU A 5 1.28 8.37 -1.74
CA GLU A 5 2.34 9.37 -1.96
C GLU A 5 2.99 9.18 -3.32
N LYS A 6 3.32 7.92 -3.69
CA LYS A 6 3.96 7.59 -4.95
C LYS A 6 3.58 6.19 -5.42
N VAL A 7 3.28 6.07 -6.70
CA VAL A 7 3.11 4.78 -7.38
C VAL A 7 4.09 4.74 -8.55
N HIS A 8 4.84 3.64 -8.66
CA HIS A 8 5.83 3.46 -9.71
C HIS A 8 5.69 2.08 -10.35
N ARG A 9 5.93 2.01 -11.66
CA ARG A 9 5.91 0.77 -12.43
C ARG A 9 7.13 0.68 -13.35
N ALA A 10 7.75 -0.48 -13.37
CA ALA A 10 8.78 -0.85 -14.33
C ALA A 10 8.48 -2.25 -14.89
N ARG A 11 8.03 -2.31 -16.16
CA ARG A 11 7.49 -3.53 -16.79
C ARG A 11 6.32 -4.10 -15.96
N SER A 12 6.42 -5.34 -15.48
CA SER A 12 5.44 -6.01 -14.62
C SER A 12 5.62 -5.71 -13.13
N LYS A 13 6.74 -5.10 -12.73
CA LYS A 13 7.00 -4.79 -11.31
C LYS A 13 6.35 -3.48 -10.91
N TRP A 14 5.66 -3.51 -9.78
CA TRP A 14 4.98 -2.38 -9.16
C TRP A 14 5.59 -2.08 -7.79
N LYS A 15 5.75 -0.78 -7.49
CA LYS A 15 6.10 -0.28 -6.17
C LYS A 15 5.10 0.79 -5.73
N PHE A 16 4.67 0.70 -4.48
CA PHE A 16 3.68 1.58 -3.88
C PHE A 16 4.24 2.22 -2.62
N GLN A 17 4.02 3.52 -2.47
CA GLN A 17 4.23 4.28 -1.24
C GLN A 17 2.89 4.90 -0.86
N LEU A 18 2.32 4.41 0.23
CA LEU A 18 0.97 4.72 0.71
C LEU A 18 1.05 5.42 2.07
N LYS A 19 0.00 6.17 2.42
CA LYS A 19 -0.12 6.86 3.71
C LYS A 19 -1.55 6.88 4.23
N ASP A 20 -1.68 7.20 5.52
CA ASP A 20 -2.96 7.44 6.22
C ASP A 20 -3.98 6.31 5.98
N GLY A 21 -3.54 5.08 6.24
CA GLY A 21 -4.27 3.87 5.86
C GLY A 21 -4.88 3.11 7.03
N ILE A 22 -6.07 2.56 6.78
CA ILE A 22 -6.77 1.59 7.62
C ILE A 22 -6.96 0.30 6.81
N MET A 23 -6.57 -0.83 7.37
CA MET A 23 -6.70 -2.16 6.78
C MET A 23 -7.58 -3.03 7.68
N HIS A 24 -8.47 -3.82 7.08
CA HIS A 24 -9.28 -4.81 7.78
C HIS A 24 -8.84 -6.19 7.28
N ILE A 25 -8.16 -6.96 8.14
CA ILE A 25 -7.56 -8.26 7.80
C ILE A 25 -7.87 -9.23 8.94
N ASP A 26 -8.39 -10.42 8.61
CA ASP A 26 -8.71 -11.48 9.56
C ASP A 26 -9.52 -10.99 10.77
N ASN A 27 -10.58 -10.23 10.50
CA ASN A 27 -11.48 -9.64 11.50
C ASN A 27 -10.77 -8.69 12.49
N LYS A 28 -9.64 -8.12 12.09
CA LYS A 28 -8.87 -7.14 12.86
C LYS A 28 -8.54 -5.91 12.03
N ASP A 29 -8.63 -4.77 12.69
CA ASP A 29 -8.30 -3.48 12.11
C ASP A 29 -6.84 -3.10 12.40
N TYR A 30 -6.17 -2.58 11.38
CA TYR A 30 -4.80 -2.10 11.44
C TYR A 30 -4.74 -0.70 10.86
N CYS A 31 -3.96 0.18 11.48
CA CYS A 31 -3.72 1.52 10.97
C CYS A 31 -2.24 1.70 10.66
N PHE A 32 -1.93 2.44 9.59
CA PHE A 32 -0.57 2.83 9.26
C PHE A 32 -0.51 4.31 8.86
N GLN A 33 0.55 5.00 9.28
CA GLN A 33 0.85 6.34 8.77
C GLN A 33 1.53 6.29 7.41
N LYS A 34 2.45 5.34 7.22
CA LYS A 34 3.14 5.08 5.94
C LYS A 34 3.23 3.58 5.71
N CYS A 35 3.12 3.16 4.45
CA CYS A 35 3.28 1.77 4.04
C CYS A 35 3.98 1.70 2.68
N SER A 36 4.98 0.83 2.57
CA SER A 36 5.67 0.53 1.31
C SER A 36 5.30 -0.88 0.85
N GLY A 37 4.99 -1.04 -0.43
CA GLY A 37 4.63 -2.34 -1.00
C GLY A 37 5.28 -2.57 -2.37
N GLU A 38 5.51 -3.83 -2.70
CA GLU A 38 5.97 -4.28 -4.01
C GLU A 38 5.06 -5.40 -4.51
N ALA A 39 4.78 -5.44 -5.81
CA ALA A 39 3.99 -6.51 -6.44
C ALA A 39 4.49 -6.78 -7.86
N GLU A 40 4.25 -7.99 -8.36
CA GLU A 40 4.37 -8.32 -9.78
C GLU A 40 2.98 -8.52 -10.37
N TRP A 41 2.78 -8.00 -11.59
CA TRP A 41 1.57 -8.20 -12.39
C TRP A 41 1.72 -9.42 -13.30
#